data_AF-A0A9R1V4W7-F1
#
_entry.id   AF-A0A9R1V4W7-F1
#
_cell.length_a   1.000
_cell.length_b   1.000
_cell.length_c   1.000
_cell.angle_alpha   90.00
_cell.angle_beta   90.00
_cell.angle_gamma   90.00
#
_symmetry.space_group_name_H-M   'P 1'
#
loop_
_entity.id
_entity.type
_entity.pdbx_description
1 polymer ?
#
loop_
_entity_poly.entity_id
_entity_poly.type
_entity_poly.pdbx_seq_one_letter_code
_entity_poly.pdbx_strand_id
1 'polypeptide(L)'
;MTIGVENATTNDKALEFLTNKLHNLYKGGKKFHVRCVVHILNLIVKDGLKYHNTHVSYVQRAVKYIRHSTARIRKSKKCMKDSDLEVDKFLCGECPTRWNSTFELLKSTLNLKDVFFFLNMKLKTPHLHVI
;
A
#
# COMPACT_ATOMS: atom_id res chain seq x y z
N MET A 1 -14.49 22.18 18.95
CA MET A 1 -15.06 21.23 17.97
C MET A 1 -13.91 20.68 17.15
N THR A 2 -13.59 19.40 17.32
CA THR A 2 -12.49 18.74 16.62
C THR A 2 -13.12 17.81 15.59
N ILE A 3 -12.94 18.10 14.31
CA ILE A 3 -13.46 17.26 13.22
C ILE A 3 -12.39 16.20 12.94
N GLY A 4 -12.76 14.92 12.96
CA GLY A 4 -11.88 13.80 12.63
C GLY A 4 -11.60 13.76 11.12
N VAL A 5 -10.33 13.90 10.75
CA VAL A 5 -9.87 14.10 9.36
C VAL A 5 -9.22 12.80 8.86
N GLU A 6 -10.02 11.76 8.62
CA GLU A 6 -9.53 10.41 8.27
C GLU A 6 -9.57 10.08 6.78
N ASN A 7 -10.16 10.93 5.94
CA ASN A 7 -10.21 10.75 4.49
C ASN A 7 -9.67 11.97 3.72
N ALA A 8 -8.38 11.94 3.39
CA ALA A 8 -7.65 13.06 2.77
C ALA A 8 -8.41 13.71 1.59
N THR A 9 -8.98 12.93 0.67
CA THR A 9 -9.69 13.46 -0.51
C THR A 9 -11.03 14.12 -0.21
N THR A 10 -11.79 13.61 0.76
CA THR A 10 -13.03 14.29 1.22
C THR A 10 -12.70 15.57 1.97
N ASN A 11 -11.58 15.56 2.70
CA ASN A 11 -11.12 16.70 3.47
C ASN A 11 -10.55 17.82 2.58
N ASP A 12 -9.90 17.48 1.47
CA ASP A 12 -9.45 18.46 0.48
C ASP A 12 -10.64 19.23 -0.12
N LYS A 13 -11.73 18.53 -0.46
CA LYS A 13 -12.97 19.16 -0.97
C LYS A 13 -13.69 19.99 0.09
N ALA A 14 -13.76 19.50 1.32
CA ALA A 14 -14.34 20.25 2.43
C ALA A 14 -13.52 21.51 2.75
N LEU A 15 -12.20 21.41 2.67
CA LEU A 15 -11.27 22.51 2.85
C LEU A 15 -11.42 23.55 1.73
N GLU A 16 -11.55 23.12 0.48
CA GLU A 16 -11.82 23.99 -0.67
C GLU A 16 -13.12 24.77 -0.48
N PHE A 17 -14.20 24.08 -0.09
CA PHE A 17 -15.50 24.70 0.20
C PHE A 17 -15.42 25.73 1.34
N LEU A 18 -14.78 25.36 2.45
CA LEU A 18 -14.62 26.24 3.63
C LEU A 18 -13.72 27.43 3.32
N THR A 19 -12.66 27.25 2.54
CA THR A 19 -11.75 28.32 2.13
C THR A 19 -12.46 29.35 1.27
N ASN A 20 -13.32 28.91 0.34
CA ASN A 20 -14.14 29.81 -0.48
C ASN A 20 -15.19 30.56 0.35
N LYS A 21 -15.87 29.87 1.28
CA LYS A 21 -16.92 30.47 2.13
C LYS A 21 -16.39 31.40 3.22
N LEU A 22 -15.19 31.14 3.76
CA LEU A 22 -14.64 31.84 4.93
C LEU A 22 -13.37 32.64 4.62
N HIS A 23 -13.18 33.05 3.35
CA HIS A 23 -11.99 33.75 2.86
C HIS A 23 -11.58 34.98 3.70
N ASN A 24 -12.57 35.70 4.26
CA ASN A 24 -12.36 36.92 5.06
C ASN A 24 -11.93 36.68 6.51
N LEU A 25 -12.21 35.50 7.07
CA LEU A 25 -11.99 35.25 8.51
C LEU A 25 -10.52 34.89 8.83
N TYR A 26 -9.71 34.49 7.86
CA TYR A 26 -8.36 33.95 8.11
C TYR A 26 -7.31 34.27 7.03
N LYS A 27 -7.08 35.57 6.74
CA LYS A 27 -6.05 36.03 5.78
C LYS A 27 -6.06 35.23 4.45
N GLY A 28 -7.20 35.15 3.79
CA GLY A 28 -7.34 34.44 2.52
C GLY A 28 -7.23 32.91 2.65
N GLY A 29 -7.63 32.35 3.78
CA GLY A 29 -7.72 30.91 4.01
C GLY A 29 -6.40 30.18 4.26
N LYS A 30 -5.26 30.89 4.31
CA LYS A 30 -3.91 30.32 4.53
C LYS A 30 -3.75 29.49 5.80
N LYS A 31 -4.64 29.62 6.78
CA LYS A 31 -4.58 28.89 8.06
C LYS A 31 -5.46 27.64 8.13
N PHE A 32 -6.27 27.35 7.11
CA PHE A 32 -7.14 26.16 7.13
C PHE A 32 -6.39 24.86 6.78
N HIS A 33 -5.21 24.95 6.16
CA HIS A 33 -4.45 23.79 5.70
C HIS A 33 -3.47 23.27 6.78
N VAL A 34 -4.00 22.73 7.88
CA VAL A 34 -3.18 22.00 8.87
C VAL A 34 -3.10 20.54 8.43
N ARG A 35 -1.92 20.11 7.98
CA ARG A 35 -1.69 18.70 7.66
C ARG A 35 -1.76 17.90 8.96
N CYS A 36 -2.68 16.93 9.04
CA CYS A 36 -2.72 15.97 10.13
C CYS A 36 -1.38 15.20 10.21
N VAL A 37 -0.95 14.85 11.42
CA VAL A 37 0.27 14.04 11.63
C VAL A 37 0.22 12.74 10.82
N VAL A 38 -0.96 12.12 10.70
CA VAL A 38 -1.18 10.94 9.85
C VAL A 38 -0.88 11.22 8.38
N HIS A 39 -1.26 12.40 7.88
CA HIS A 39 -0.98 12.81 6.50
C HIS A 39 0.53 13.05 6.29
N ILE A 40 1.20 13.67 7.25
CA ILE A 40 2.66 13.88 7.21
C ILE A 40 3.39 12.53 7.20
N LEU A 41 3.00 11.59 8.07
CA LEU A 41 3.54 10.24 8.10
C LEU A 41 3.33 9.51 6.76
N ASN A 42 2.14 9.59 6.17
CA ASN A 42 1.87 9.00 4.86
C ASN A 42 2.74 9.60 3.75
N LEU A 43 3.02 10.91 3.77
CA LEU A 43 3.94 11.54 2.82
C LEU A 43 5.37 11.03 3.00
N ILE A 44 5.87 10.93 4.24
CA ILE A 44 7.21 10.41 4.55
C ILE A 44 7.34 8.96 4.08
N VAL A 45 6.35 8.11 4.41
CA VAL A 45 6.34 6.70 4.01
C VAL A 45 6.30 6.56 2.50
N LYS A 46 5.45 7.33 1.80
CA LYS A 46 5.40 7.32 0.34
C LYS A 46 6.72 7.75 -0.28
N ASP A 47 7.37 8.76 0.27
CA ASP A 47 8.66 9.22 -0.22
C ASP A 47 9.76 8.17 0.00
N GLY A 48 9.80 7.55 1.19
CA GLY A 48 10.70 6.42 1.47
C GLY A 48 10.47 5.22 0.54
N LEU A 49 9.20 4.91 0.24
CA LEU A 49 8.86 3.82 -0.68
C LEU A 49 9.32 4.08 -2.13
N LYS A 50 9.55 5.35 -2.55
CA LYS A 50 10.10 5.64 -3.88
C LYS A 50 11.48 5.01 -4.09
N TYR A 51 12.32 5.00 -3.05
CA TYR A 51 13.67 4.43 -3.11
C TYR A 51 13.66 2.90 -3.20
N HIS A 52 12.62 2.24 -2.68
CA HIS A 52 12.43 0.79 -2.74
C HIS A 52 11.36 0.36 -3.75
N ASN A 53 10.91 1.28 -4.61
CA ASN A 53 9.77 1.07 -5.51
C ASN A 53 9.98 -0.14 -6.42
N THR A 54 11.22 -0.40 -6.85
CA THR A 54 11.56 -1.56 -7.66
C THR A 54 11.20 -2.87 -6.95
N HIS A 55 11.63 -3.07 -5.70
CA HIS A 55 11.35 -4.29 -4.93
C HIS A 55 9.87 -4.42 -4.59
N VAL A 56 9.25 -3.32 -4.16
CA VAL A 56 7.82 -3.27 -3.87
C VAL A 56 7.00 -3.62 -5.11
N SER A 57 7.40 -3.13 -6.29
CA SER A 57 6.74 -3.45 -7.56
C SER A 57 6.83 -4.93 -7.93
N TYR A 58 7.92 -5.63 -7.58
CA TYR A 58 8.03 -7.06 -7.83
C TYR A 58 7.05 -7.86 -6.97
N VAL A 59 6.93 -7.52 -5.69
CA VAL A 59 5.96 -8.15 -4.79
C VAL A 59 4.53 -7.89 -5.27
N GLN A 60 4.22 -6.64 -5.65
CA GLN A 60 2.92 -6.28 -6.21
C GLN A 60 2.58 -7.08 -7.48
N ARG A 61 3.53 -7.19 -8.43
CA ARG A 61 3.35 -8.00 -9.64
C ARG A 61 3.16 -9.46 -9.31
N ALA A 62 3.90 -9.99 -8.33
CA ALA A 62 3.79 -11.38 -7.93
C ALA A 62 2.40 -11.71 -7.38
N VAL A 63 1.92 -10.86 -6.47
CA VAL A 63 0.57 -10.99 -5.93
C VAL A 63 -0.50 -10.82 -7.00
N LYS A 64 -0.34 -9.84 -7.91
CA LYS A 64 -1.26 -9.65 -9.04
C LYS A 64 -1.30 -10.87 -9.95
N TYR A 65 -0.16 -11.49 -10.24
CA TYR A 65 -0.08 -12.72 -11.04
C TYR A 65 -0.85 -13.87 -10.39
N ILE A 66 -0.64 -14.12 -9.09
CA ILE A 66 -1.35 -15.17 -8.35
C ILE A 66 -2.86 -14.93 -8.42
N ARG A 67 -3.30 -13.70 -8.13
CA ARG A 67 -4.73 -13.32 -8.10
C ARG A 67 -5.43 -13.40 -9.44
N HIS A 68 -4.70 -13.30 -10.55
CA HIS A 68 -5.29 -13.26 -11.89
C HIS A 68 -5.92 -14.61 -12.32
N SER A 69 -5.66 -15.72 -11.64
CA SER A 69 -6.30 -17.01 -11.98
C SER A 69 -6.66 -17.81 -10.74
N THR A 70 -7.87 -18.37 -10.73
CA THR A 70 -8.35 -19.30 -9.70
C THR A 70 -7.44 -20.53 -9.58
N ALA A 71 -6.88 -21.01 -10.69
CA ALA A 71 -5.92 -22.12 -10.70
C ALA A 71 -4.62 -21.75 -9.96
N ARG A 72 -4.11 -20.53 -10.16
CA ARG A 72 -2.90 -20.04 -9.47
C ARG A 72 -3.16 -19.76 -8.00
N ILE A 73 -4.33 -19.22 -7.65
CA ILE A 73 -4.80 -19.10 -6.27
C ILE A 73 -4.80 -20.47 -5.57
N ARG A 74 -5.40 -21.49 -6.21
CA ARG A 74 -5.47 -22.85 -5.66
C ARG A 74 -4.08 -23.46 -5.48
N LYS A 75 -3.19 -23.31 -6.47
CA LYS A 75 -1.80 -23.77 -6.37
C LYS A 75 -1.06 -23.09 -5.22
N SER A 76 -1.21 -21.79 -5.08
CA SER A 76 -0.58 -21.01 -4.00
C SER A 76 -1.06 -21.47 -2.63
N LYS A 77 -2.38 -21.64 -2.45
CA LYS A 77 -2.96 -22.18 -1.22
C LYS A 77 -2.45 -23.58 -0.89
N LYS A 78 -2.23 -24.43 -1.89
CA LYS A 78 -1.65 -25.76 -1.68
C LYS A 78 -0.21 -25.65 -1.18
N CYS A 79 0.64 -24.86 -1.84
CA CYS A 79 2.02 -24.64 -1.41
C CYS A 79 2.12 -24.06 0.01
N MET A 80 1.19 -23.19 0.39
CA MET A 80 1.11 -22.64 1.75
C MET A 80 0.81 -23.72 2.78
N LYS A 81 -0.14 -24.61 2.50
CA LYS A 81 -0.42 -25.78 3.37
C LYS A 81 0.78 -26.71 3.47
N ASP A 82 1.46 -26.97 2.34
CA ASP A 82 2.66 -27.82 2.31
C ASP A 82 3.84 -27.20 3.08
N SER A 83 3.82 -25.89 3.32
CA SER A 83 4.84 -25.13 4.07
C SER A 83 4.39 -24.75 5.49
N ASP A 84 3.26 -25.29 5.98
CA ASP A 84 2.67 -24.98 7.29
C ASP A 84 2.39 -23.49 7.53
N LEU A 85 1.99 -22.76 6.47
CA LEU A 85 1.68 -21.34 6.50
C LEU A 85 0.17 -21.11 6.52
N GLU A 86 -0.36 -20.73 7.68
CA GLU A 86 -1.72 -20.19 7.79
C GLU A 86 -1.73 -18.68 7.53
N VAL A 87 -2.02 -18.27 6.29
CA VAL A 87 -2.25 -16.85 5.98
C VAL A 87 -3.74 -16.60 5.83
N ASP A 88 -4.31 -16.06 6.91
CA ASP A 88 -5.73 -15.72 7.06
C ASP A 88 -6.18 -14.59 6.11
N LYS A 89 -5.27 -13.64 5.81
CA LYS A 89 -5.51 -12.51 4.91
C LYS A 89 -5.00 -12.80 3.50
N PHE A 90 -5.74 -13.58 2.73
CA PHE A 90 -5.35 -13.95 1.36
C PHE A 90 -5.10 -12.72 0.46
N LEU A 91 -3.82 -12.37 0.28
CA LEU A 91 -3.26 -11.53 -0.78
C LEU A 91 -4.11 -10.29 -1.12
N CYS A 92 -4.37 -9.40 -0.16
CA CYS A 92 -5.08 -8.15 -0.47
C CYS A 92 -4.26 -7.39 -1.53
N GLY A 93 -4.85 -7.13 -2.70
CA GLY A 93 -4.17 -6.38 -3.76
C GLY A 93 -3.87 -4.96 -3.30
N GLU A 94 -2.84 -4.35 -3.86
CA GLU A 94 -2.60 -2.93 -3.63
C GLU A 94 -3.82 -2.12 -4.10
N CYS A 95 -4.19 -1.12 -3.29
CA CYS A 95 -5.26 -0.18 -3.60
C CYS A 95 -4.65 1.23 -3.55
N PRO A 96 -4.38 1.87 -4.71
CA PRO A 96 -3.70 3.16 -4.77
C PRO A 96 -4.40 4.27 -3.96
N THR A 97 -5.71 4.15 -3.77
CA THR A 97 -6.55 5.11 -3.03
C THR A 97 -6.60 4.83 -1.53
N ARG A 98 -6.09 3.68 -1.05
CA ARG A 98 -6.07 3.31 0.38
C ARG A 98 -4.64 3.35 0.92
N TRP A 99 -4.41 4.25 1.88
CA TRP A 99 -3.08 4.63 2.37
C TRP A 99 -2.24 3.49 2.98
N ASN A 100 -2.88 2.47 3.55
CA ASN A 100 -2.19 1.34 4.20
C ASN A 100 -2.09 0.08 3.31
N SER A 101 -2.54 0.14 2.05
CA SER A 101 -2.64 -1.06 1.21
C SER A 101 -1.27 -1.67 0.87
N THR A 102 -0.26 -0.85 0.58
CA THR A 102 1.12 -1.31 0.33
C THR A 102 1.70 -1.96 1.59
N PHE A 103 1.44 -1.40 2.77
CA PHE A 103 1.87 -1.99 4.04
C PHE A 103 1.23 -3.36 4.30
N GLU A 104 -0.09 -3.48 4.16
CA GLU A 104 -0.79 -4.77 4.35
C GLU A 104 -0.37 -5.81 3.31
N LEU A 105 -0.12 -5.40 2.06
CA LEU A 105 0.45 -6.26 1.02
C LEU A 105 1.84 -6.78 1.43
N LEU A 106 2.74 -5.90 1.84
CA LEU A 106 4.09 -6.31 2.24
C LEU A 106 4.02 -7.20 3.49
N LYS A 107 3.24 -6.83 4.49
CA LYS A 107 3.06 -7.61 5.72
C LYS A 107 2.54 -9.03 5.45
N SER A 108 1.56 -9.16 4.55
CA SER A 108 1.01 -10.48 4.18
C SER A 108 1.93 -11.33 3.32
N THR A 109 2.90 -10.71 2.63
CA THR A 109 3.83 -11.41 1.72
C THR A 109 5.17 -11.75 2.36
N LEU A 110 5.49 -11.20 3.54
CA LEU A 110 6.73 -11.48 4.27
C LEU A 110 6.98 -12.97 4.49
N ASN A 111 5.92 -13.72 4.84
CA ASN A 111 5.99 -15.14 5.13
C ASN A 111 5.80 -16.03 3.88
N LEU A 112 5.61 -15.43 2.69
CA LEU A 112 5.30 -16.17 1.46
C LEU A 112 6.53 -16.39 0.56
N LYS A 113 7.74 -16.24 1.08
CA LYS A 113 8.99 -16.41 0.30
C LYS A 113 9.06 -17.77 -0.36
N ASP A 114 8.81 -18.84 0.41
CA ASP A 114 8.88 -20.22 -0.10
C ASP A 114 7.78 -20.48 -1.12
N VAL A 115 6.59 -19.89 -0.91
CA VAL A 115 5.46 -20.00 -1.85
C VAL A 115 5.79 -19.33 -3.19
N PHE A 116 6.43 -18.16 -3.18
CA PHE A 116 6.89 -17.52 -4.42
C PHE A 116 7.95 -18.35 -5.14
N PHE A 117 8.86 -18.98 -4.39
CA PHE A 117 9.85 -19.89 -4.94
C PHE A 117 9.22 -21.13 -5.60
N PHE A 118 8.30 -21.82 -4.90
CA PHE A 118 7.58 -23.00 -5.43
C PHE A 118 6.69 -22.69 -6.64
N LEU A 119 6.19 -21.46 -6.74
CA LEU A 119 5.45 -21.00 -7.91
C LEU A 119 6.36 -20.70 -9.11
N ASN A 120 7.67 -20.96 -9.01
CA ASN A 120 8.71 -20.60 -10.00
C ASN A 120 8.66 -19.12 -10.36
N MET A 121 8.22 -18.28 -9.42
CA MET A 121 8.23 -16.84 -9.62
C MET A 121 9.67 -16.38 -9.40
N LYS A 122 10.46 -16.37 -10.48
CA LYS A 122 11.78 -15.74 -10.46
C LYS A 122 11.56 -14.26 -10.19
N LEU A 123 11.62 -13.88 -8.91
CA LEU A 123 11.85 -12.51 -8.48
C LEU A 123 13.27 -12.17 -8.95
N LYS A 124 13.42 -11.81 -10.24
CA LYS A 124 14.69 -11.33 -10.77
C LYS A 124 15.06 -10.09 -9.96
N THR A 125 15.96 -10.25 -9.00
CA THR A 125 16.68 -9.16 -8.35
C THR A 125 17.75 -8.69 -9.33
N PRO A 126 17.69 -7.47 -9.90
CA PRO A 126 18.73 -7.00 -10.81
C PRO A 126 20.04 -6.61 -10.10
N HIS A 127 20.16 -6.80 -8.77
CA HIS A 127 21.28 -6.24 -7.99
C HIS A 127 21.94 -7.18 -6.98
N LEU A 128 21.92 -8.49 -7.19
CA LEU A 128 22.98 -9.34 -6.62
C LEU A 128 23.66 -10.10 -7.76
N HIS A 129 24.82 -9.58 -8.13
CA HIS A 129 25.81 -10.30 -8.92
C HIS A 129 26.29 -11.51 -8.12
N VAL A 130 26.22 -12.67 -8.79
CA VAL A 130 27.29 -13.68 -8.90
C VAL A 130 28.42 -13.53 -7.86
N ILE A 131 28.53 -14.52 -6.98
CA ILE A 131 29.77 -15.28 -6.77
C ILE A 131 29.39 -16.76 -6.78
#